data_AF-A0A838G2U7-F1
#
_entry.id   AF-A0A838G2U7-F1
#
_cell.length_a   1.000
_cell.length_b   1.000
_cell.length_c   1.000
_cell.angle_alpha   90.00
_cell.angle_beta   90.00
_cell.angle_gamma   90.00
#
_symmetry.space_group_name_H-M   'P 1'
#
loop_
_entity.id
_entity.type
_entity.pdbx_description
1 polymer ?
#
loop_
_entity_poly.entity_id
_entity_poly.type
_entity_poly.pdbx_seq_one_letter_code
_entity_poly.pdbx_strand_id
1 'polypeptide(L)' 'MTKLSGTLSELGEFALIDALQSLVAPHAAVLLGPGDDAAVVAMPGPLLVSSDLLVEGRHFRREWCEASDVGRRA' A
#
# COMPACT_ATOMS: atom_id res chain seq x y z
N MET A 1 0.67 -14.93 17.41
CA MET A 1 0.14 -14.88 16.03
C MET A 1 -1.34 -15.17 16.08
N THR A 2 -2.18 -14.13 16.02
CA THR A 2 -3.63 -14.30 15.92
C THR A 2 -3.91 -14.86 14.52
N LYS A 3 -4.52 -16.04 14.43
CA LYS A 3 -4.99 -16.58 13.15
C LYS A 3 -6.10 -15.65 12.67
N LEU A 4 -5.87 -14.95 11.56
CA LEU A 4 -6.96 -14.29 10.84
C LEU A 4 -7.97 -15.38 10.45
N SER A 5 -9.19 -15.32 10.99
CA SER A 5 -10.28 -16.22 10.64
C SER A 5 -11.32 -15.43 9.85
N GLY A 6 -11.69 -15.93 8.67
CA GLY A 6 -12.65 -15.27 7.78
C GLY A 6 -12.03 -14.96 6.41
N THR A 7 -12.86 -14.46 5.51
CA THR A 7 -12.48 -13.98 4.19
C THR A 7 -11.95 -12.54 4.26
N LEU A 8 -11.20 -12.11 3.24
CA LEU A 8 -10.74 -10.71 3.13
C LEU A 8 -11.91 -9.70 3.15
N SER A 9 -13.06 -10.09 2.58
CA SER A 9 -14.25 -9.24 2.56
C SER A 9 -14.85 -9.02 3.95
N GLU A 10 -14.71 -9.96 4.87
CA GLU A 10 -15.20 -9.85 6.25
C GLU A 10 -14.20 -9.10 7.14
N LEU A 11 -12.90 -9.27 6.87
CA LEU A 11 -11.83 -8.62 7.62
C LEU A 11 -11.77 -7.11 7.37
N GLY A 12 -11.94 -6.70 6.11
CA GLY A 12 -11.77 -5.31 5.70
C GLY A 12 -10.30 -4.85 5.64
N GLU A 13 -10.11 -3.62 5.15
CA GLU A 13 -8.80 -3.08 4.79
C GLU A 13 -7.90 -2.82 6.00
N PHE A 14 -8.39 -2.06 6.99
CA PHE A 14 -7.56 -1.66 8.14
C PHE A 14 -7.09 -2.84 8.97
N ALA A 15 -7.97 -3.81 9.25
CA ALA A 15 -7.58 -5.00 9.99
C ALA A 15 -6.60 -5.90 9.21
N LEU A 16 -6.67 -5.89 7.87
CA LEU A 16 -5.67 -6.53 7.02
C LEU A 16 -4.31 -5.82 7.11
N ILE A 17 -4.29 -4.49 7.08
CA ILE A 17 -3.06 -3.69 7.24
C ILE A 17 -2.40 -4.01 8.58
N ASP A 18 -3.16 -3.97 9.69
CA ASP A 18 -2.66 -4.30 11.03
C ASP A 18 -2.07 -5.71 11.09
N ALA A 19 -2.75 -6.67 10.45
CA ALA A 19 -2.28 -8.03 10.40
C ALA A 19 -0.98 -8.17 9.59
N LEU A 20 -0.87 -7.50 8.44
CA LEU A 20 0.35 -7.49 7.62
C LEU A 20 1.51 -6.83 8.37
N GLN A 21 1.27 -5.70 9.04
CA GLN A 21 2.29 -5.05 9.88
C GLN A 21 2.81 -6.00 10.97
N SER A 22 1.94 -6.84 11.55
CA SER A 22 2.33 -7.83 12.56
C SER A 22 3.18 -9.00 12.01
N LEU A 23 3.17 -9.22 10.70
CA LEU A 23 3.91 -10.31 10.03
C LEU A 23 5.30 -9.87 9.55
N VAL A 24 5.51 -8.56 9.34
CA VAL A 24 6.77 -8.02 8.83
C VAL A 24 7.64 -7.60 10.00
N ALA A 25 8.85 -8.17 10.09
CA ALA A 25 9.80 -7.74 11.10
C ALA A 25 10.25 -6.29 10.83
N PRO A 26 10.33 -5.43 11.86
CA PRO A 26 10.84 -4.09 11.70
C PRO A 26 12.31 -4.15 11.26
N HIS A 27 12.69 -3.26 10.34
CA HIS A 27 14.06 -3.14 9.85
C HIS A 27 14.67 -1.83 10.33
N ALA A 28 15.91 -1.85 10.82
CA ALA A 28 16.56 -0.67 11.40
C ALA A 28 16.70 0.52 10.43
N ALA A 29 16.69 0.24 9.12
CA ALA A 29 16.71 1.29 8.09
C ALA A 29 15.34 1.93 7.85
N VAL A 30 14.23 1.40 8.36
CA VAL A 30 12.91 2.02 8.23
C VAL A 30 12.71 2.96 9.43
N LEU A 31 12.84 4.26 9.19
CA LEU A 31 12.72 5.33 10.19
C LEU A 31 11.26 5.63 10.54
N LEU A 32 10.37 5.51 9.55
CA LEU A 32 8.92 5.60 9.72
C LEU A 32 8.28 4.48 8.89
N GLY A 33 7.51 3.62 9.57
CA GLY A 33 6.85 2.46 9.00
C GLY A 33 5.48 2.78 8.38
N PRO A 34 4.70 1.74 8.03
CA PRO A 34 3.37 1.91 7.44
C PRO A 34 2.38 2.51 8.45
N GLY A 35 1.43 3.32 7.97
CA GLY A 35 0.45 4.04 8.80
C GLY A 35 0.44 5.56 8.58
N ASP A 36 1.39 6.06 7.79
CA ASP A 36 1.42 7.39 7.18
C ASP A 36 1.38 7.24 5.64
N ASP A 37 1.44 8.34 4.89
CA ASP A 37 1.32 8.34 3.41
C ASP A 37 2.54 7.72 2.68
N ALA A 38 3.69 7.63 3.35
CA ALA A 38 4.92 7.04 2.83
C ALA A 38 5.80 6.48 3.96
N ALA A 39 6.58 5.45 3.65
CA ALA A 39 7.65 4.97 4.53
C ALA A 39 8.88 5.88 4.39
N VAL A 40 9.57 6.15 5.51
CA VAL A 40 10.86 6.86 5.51
C VAL A 40 11.98 5.85 5.71
N VAL A 41 12.95 5.82 4.80
CA VAL A 41 14.08 4.89 4.81
C VAL A 41 15.40 5.64 4.96
N ALA A 42 16.25 5.13 5.85
CA ALA A 42 17.60 5.62 6.10
C ALA A 42 18.50 5.37 4.89
N MET A 43 18.94 6.45 4.26
CA MET A 43 19.90 6.52 3.17
C MET A 43 20.80 7.75 3.42
N PRO A 44 21.85 8.03 2.61
CA PRO A 44 22.67 9.23 2.81
C PRO A 44 21.89 10.56 2.89
N GLY A 45 20.66 10.59 2.38
CA GLY A 45 19.57 11.47 2.83
C GLY A 45 18.29 10.66 3.08
N PRO A 46 17.25 11.20 3.74
CA PRO A 46 16.01 10.46 3.94
C PRO A 46 15.32 10.15 2.60
N LEU A 47 15.03 8.87 2.35
CA LEU A 47 14.25 8.42 1.19
C LEU A 47 12.81 8.19 1.61
N LEU A 48 11.86 8.81 0.92
CA LEU A 48 10.43 8.48 1.08
C LEU A 48 10.03 7.46 0.02
N VAL A 49 9.32 6.43 0.43
CA VAL A 49 8.81 5.37 -0.45
C VAL A 49 7.31 5.23 -0.24
N SER A 50 6.56 5.41 -1.32
CA SER A 50 5.12 5.09 -1.36
C SER A 50 4.83 4.26 -2.61
N SER A 51 3.72 3.55 -2.61
CA SER A 51 3.27 2.75 -3.74
C SER A 51 1.75 2.74 -3.77
N ASP A 52 1.20 3.14 -4.90
CA ASP A 52 -0.22 3.09 -5.20
C ASP A 52 -0.51 2.17 -6.39
N LEU A 53 -1.78 1.84 -6.58
CA LEU A 53 -2.23 1.01 -7.69
C LEU A 53 -3.50 1.56 -8.32
N LEU A 54 -3.60 1.42 -9.65
CA LEU A 54 -4.81 1.71 -10.41
C LEU A 54 -5.34 0.42 -11.04
N VAL A 55 -6.59 0.10 -10.73
CA VAL A 55 -7.30 -1.10 -11.18
C VAL A 55 -8.44 -0.72 -12.12
N GLU A 56 -8.48 -1.35 -13.29
CA GLU A 56 -9.55 -1.19 -14.27
C GLU A 56 -10.91 -1.63 -13.67
N GLY A 57 -11.97 -0.88 -13.94
CA GLY A 57 -13.30 -1.08 -13.36
C GLY A 57 -13.49 -0.50 -11.96
N ARG A 58 -12.40 -0.04 -11.29
CA ARG A 58 -12.46 0.66 -10.01
C ARG A 58 -11.96 2.10 -10.10
N HIS A 59 -10.78 2.29 -10.70
CA HIS A 59 -10.09 3.59 -10.76
C HIS A 59 -10.15 4.22 -12.15
N PHE A 60 -10.23 3.39 -13.21
CA PHE A 60 -10.40 3.83 -14.60
C PHE A 60 -11.18 2.79 -15.42
N ARG A 61 -11.62 3.16 -16.62
CA ARG A 61 -12.19 2.24 -17.63
C ARG A 61 -11.60 2.58 -18.99
N ARG A 62 -11.12 1.58 -19.75
CA ARG A 62 -10.52 1.79 -21.08
C ARG A 62 -11.51 2.32 -22.13
N GLU A 63 -12.82 2.19 -21.86
CA GLU A 63 -13.88 2.77 -22.70
C GLU A 63 -13.82 4.31 -22.75
N TRP A 64 -13.28 4.97 -21.72
CA TRP A 64 -13.29 6.44 -21.58
C TRP A 64 -11.93 7.04 -21.20
N CYS A 65 -10.88 6.24 -21.08
CA CYS A 65 -9.54 6.69 -20.70
C CYS A 65 -8.49 6.07 -21.62
N GLU A 66 -7.69 6.92 -22.25
CA GLU A 66 -6.53 6.48 -23.02
C GLU A 66 -5.40 6.05 -22.09
N ALA A 67 -4.46 5.23 -22.59
CA ALA A 67 -3.32 4.77 -21.79
C ALA A 67 -2.50 5.94 -21.20
N SER A 68 -2.39 7.05 -21.93
CA SER A 68 -1.71 8.27 -21.45
C SER A 68 -2.44 8.94 -20.28
N ASP A 69 -3.77 8.85 -20.22
CA ASP A 69 -4.55 9.43 -19.12
C ASP A 69 -4.38 8.60 -17.84
N VAL A 70 -4.36 7.28 -17.98
CA VAL A 70 -4.07 6.37 -16.86
C VAL A 70 -2.66 6.64 -16.33
N GLY A 71 -1.67 6.75 -17.22
CA GLY A 71 -0.28 7.05 -16.84
C GLY A 71 -0.10 8.43 -16.18
N ARG A 72 -0.90 9.43 -16.54
CA ARG A 72 -0.86 10.76 -15.89
C ARG A 72 -1.46 10.76 -14.47
N ARG A 73 -2.38 9.83 -14.18
CA ARG A 73 -2.98 9.68 -12.85
C ARG A 73 -2.17 8.80 -11.90
N ALA A 74 -1.27 7.99 -12.46
CA ALA A 74 -0.38 7.11 -11.72
C ALA A 74 0.80 7.88 -11.11
#